data_AF-H3BHY2-F1
#
_entry.id   AF-H3BHY2-F1
#
_cell.length_a   1.000
_cell.length_b   1.000
_cell.length_c   1.000
_cell.angle_alpha   90.00
_cell.angle_beta   90.00
_cell.angle_gamma   90.00
#
_symmetry.space_group_name_H-M   'P 1'
#
loop_
_entity.id
_entity.type
_entity.pdbx_description
1 polymer ?
#
loop_
_entity_poly.entity_id
_entity_poly.type
_entity_poly.pdbx_seq_one_letter_code
_entity_poly.pdbx_strand_id
1 'polypeptide(L)'
;GSKKLTRQGDMVMRLSRNSRNCPHNSCRWHKSHNGLVYIPYTISSDFNAEEKAVIASSMNEFATLTCVRFVKRTTQSSYLRIRSADGCWSFVGRVGWRQDLSLMKGSCLYKGVVQHELSHAIGFEHEQSRSDRDEFVRIHWENIAAANAHNFNVENTNNLGVDYDYFSIMHYGRYAFSLAAGRPTIEPIFDPSIKIGQRYGLSQLDVVKINRLYQCDTCSFLFPDISGNVMSINHPSFYPHNLSCSWLIRTPKSQVHLEFESFSVQSSPGCVNDYVKIYDGESKASRLLLDKACGKQLLPLLVATGNAMLIEFVTDAVGADTGFRATYKSVKCGGTLTSLSGNFTSPEYPSSYPDSMDCSWVLIAPPNHKVSLTMTFFDLESDLACWYDYLTIQEGGHSDTPVTWRHCGTLAVPPYLSNGTSVLVQFHSDSSIQSSGFLANFNFGESP
;
A
#
# COMPACT_ATOMS: atom_id res chain seq x y z
N GLY A 1 37.41 13.98 -18.08
CA GLY A 1 36.62 15.22 -18.21
C GLY A 1 35.30 15.02 -17.50
N SER A 2 35.08 15.70 -16.38
CA SER A 2 33.85 15.63 -15.58
C SER A 2 32.64 15.92 -16.48
N LYS A 3 31.80 14.91 -16.75
CA LYS A 3 30.49 15.12 -17.36
C LYS A 3 29.69 15.95 -16.37
N LYS A 4 29.63 17.26 -16.61
CA LYS A 4 28.84 18.19 -15.81
C LYS A 4 27.38 17.74 -15.92
N LEU A 5 26.88 17.04 -14.89
CA LEU A 5 25.47 16.64 -14.80
C LEU A 5 24.64 17.91 -14.95
N THR A 6 23.75 17.94 -15.94
CA THR A 6 22.91 19.11 -16.21
C THR A 6 21.46 18.67 -16.26
N ARG A 7 20.72 18.96 -15.19
CA ARG A 7 19.28 19.27 -15.07
C ARG A 7 18.62 18.57 -13.87
N GLN A 8 17.56 19.19 -13.37
CA GLN A 8 17.01 18.99 -12.03
C GLN A 8 16.09 17.76 -11.97
N GLY A 9 16.62 16.63 -11.48
CA GLY A 9 15.90 15.38 -11.30
C GLY A 9 15.92 14.46 -12.52
N ASP A 10 14.85 13.69 -12.71
CA ASP A 10 14.71 12.68 -13.75
C ASP A 10 14.14 13.23 -15.08
N MET A 11 14.06 14.56 -15.25
CA MET A 11 13.51 15.18 -16.46
C MET A 11 14.60 15.53 -17.47
N VAL A 12 14.47 15.00 -18.69
CA VAL A 12 15.37 15.23 -19.82
C VAL A 12 14.90 16.42 -20.66
N MET A 13 15.85 17.15 -21.24
CA MET A 13 15.58 18.32 -22.12
C MET A 13 16.00 18.12 -23.59
N ARG A 14 16.03 16.87 -24.07
CA ARG A 14 16.26 16.57 -25.50
C ARG A 14 14.93 16.37 -26.22
N LEU A 15 14.97 16.60 -27.53
CA LEU A 15 13.88 16.38 -28.48
C LEU A 15 13.94 14.92 -28.97
N SER A 16 13.25 14.01 -28.30
CA SER A 16 12.75 12.78 -28.94
C SER A 16 11.21 12.86 -28.97
N ARG A 17 10.52 11.89 -29.60
CA ARG A 17 9.05 11.94 -29.81
C ARG A 17 8.23 12.26 -28.54
N ASN A 18 8.78 12.02 -27.34
CA ASN A 18 8.10 12.17 -26.05
C ASN A 18 8.74 13.15 -25.06
N SER A 19 9.86 13.80 -25.39
CA SER A 19 10.55 14.76 -24.52
C SER A 19 10.66 16.14 -25.17
N ARG A 20 10.27 17.18 -24.44
CA ARG A 20 10.26 18.57 -24.92
C ARG A 20 11.42 19.36 -24.31
N ASN A 21 11.87 20.37 -25.05
CA ASN A 21 12.75 21.40 -24.51
C ASN A 21 12.03 22.10 -23.33
N CYS A 22 12.61 22.02 -22.13
CA CYS A 22 12.06 22.54 -20.86
C CYS A 22 12.80 23.79 -20.36
N PRO A 23 12.80 24.91 -21.11
CA PRO A 23 13.47 26.12 -20.64
C PRO A 23 12.93 26.53 -19.27
N HIS A 24 13.83 26.78 -18.32
CA HIS A 24 13.52 27.25 -16.97
C HIS A 24 12.55 26.38 -16.16
N ASN A 25 12.68 25.05 -16.18
CA ASN A 25 11.85 24.12 -15.41
C ASN A 25 10.33 24.14 -15.76
N SER A 26 9.96 24.61 -16.95
CA SER A 26 8.56 24.71 -17.37
C SER A 26 7.79 23.38 -17.46
N CYS A 27 8.50 22.25 -17.39
CA CYS A 27 7.95 20.90 -17.52
C CYS A 27 7.51 20.25 -16.21
N ARG A 28 7.66 20.91 -15.06
CA ARG A 28 7.03 20.45 -13.82
C ARG A 28 5.60 20.95 -13.73
N TRP A 29 4.75 20.17 -13.07
CA TRP A 29 3.46 20.69 -12.63
C TRP A 29 3.66 21.72 -11.52
N HIS A 30 2.83 22.76 -11.51
CA HIS A 30 2.99 23.84 -10.54
C HIS A 30 2.61 23.38 -9.14
N LYS A 31 3.48 23.65 -8.16
CA LYS A 31 3.17 23.45 -6.74
C LYS A 31 2.44 24.68 -6.22
N SER A 32 1.23 24.48 -5.74
CA SER A 32 0.38 25.54 -5.21
C SER A 32 0.87 25.99 -3.83
N HIS A 33 0.41 27.17 -3.40
CA HIS A 33 0.80 27.77 -2.10
C HIS A 33 0.47 26.89 -0.89
N ASN A 34 -0.53 26.01 -1.00
CA ASN A 34 -0.89 25.04 0.04
C ASN A 34 0.02 23.79 0.05
N GLY A 35 1.12 23.80 -0.70
CA GLY A 35 2.07 22.69 -0.76
C GLY A 35 1.67 21.55 -1.70
N LEU A 36 0.50 21.61 -2.37
CA LEU A 36 0.00 20.54 -3.24
C LEU A 36 0.26 20.80 -4.72
N VAL A 37 0.47 19.73 -5.48
CA VAL A 37 0.68 19.75 -6.93
C VAL A 37 -0.56 19.20 -7.62
N TYR A 38 -1.35 20.06 -8.26
CA TYR A 38 -2.57 19.64 -8.94
C TYR A 38 -2.30 19.32 -10.41
N ILE A 39 -2.68 18.12 -10.83
CA ILE A 39 -2.62 17.66 -12.22
C ILE A 39 -4.06 17.47 -12.72
N PRO A 40 -4.61 18.44 -13.48
CA PRO A 40 -5.97 18.33 -14.01
C PRO A 40 -6.06 17.21 -15.05
N TYR A 41 -7.14 16.43 -15.04
CA TYR A 41 -7.36 15.37 -16.02
C TYR A 41 -8.80 15.27 -16.52
N THR A 42 -8.98 14.66 -17.69
CA THR A 42 -10.25 14.15 -18.20
C THR A 42 -10.07 12.68 -18.57
N ILE A 43 -11.07 11.83 -18.29
CA ILE A 43 -11.09 10.43 -18.73
C ILE A 43 -12.11 10.28 -19.86
N SER A 44 -11.70 9.62 -20.96
CA SER A 44 -12.60 9.35 -22.09
C SER A 44 -13.86 8.59 -21.65
N SER A 45 -14.98 8.87 -22.31
CA SER A 45 -16.22 8.12 -22.14
C SER A 45 -16.08 6.64 -22.53
N ASP A 46 -15.07 6.30 -23.33
CA ASP A 46 -14.83 4.93 -23.83
C ASP A 46 -14.49 3.93 -22.73
N PHE A 47 -13.99 4.40 -21.57
CA PHE A 47 -13.73 3.54 -20.42
C PHE A 47 -15.02 3.26 -19.64
N ASN A 48 -15.25 1.99 -19.32
CA ASN A 48 -16.36 1.57 -18.47
C ASN A 48 -16.12 1.95 -16.99
N ALA A 49 -17.07 1.61 -16.11
CA ALA A 49 -17.00 1.97 -14.69
C ALA A 49 -15.81 1.29 -13.96
N GLU A 50 -15.55 0.02 -14.23
CA GLU A 50 -14.47 -0.76 -13.62
C GLU A 50 -13.09 -0.23 -14.06
N GLU A 51 -12.93 0.04 -15.35
CA GLU A 51 -11.72 0.62 -15.92
C GLU A 51 -11.43 2.01 -15.31
N LYS A 52 -12.47 2.84 -15.16
CA LYS A 52 -12.37 4.14 -14.46
C LYS A 52 -12.01 3.97 -12.99
N ALA A 53 -12.50 2.93 -12.32
CA ALA A 53 -12.16 2.64 -10.93
C ALA A 53 -10.68 2.26 -10.78
N VAL A 54 -10.11 1.47 -11.69
CA VAL A 54 -8.66 1.17 -11.70
C VAL A 54 -7.84 2.45 -11.88
N ILE A 55 -8.23 3.33 -12.82
CA ILE A 55 -7.55 4.61 -13.03
C ILE A 55 -7.61 5.48 -11.78
N ALA A 56 -8.80 5.61 -11.18
CA ALA A 56 -9.00 6.40 -9.96
C ALA A 56 -8.20 5.86 -8.78
N SER A 57 -8.21 4.53 -8.56
CA SER A 57 -7.43 3.88 -7.50
C SER A 57 -5.92 4.11 -7.68
N SER A 58 -5.43 4.02 -8.92
CA SER A 58 -4.03 4.27 -9.26
C SER A 58 -3.60 5.71 -8.93
N MET A 59 -4.45 6.69 -9.23
CA MET A 59 -4.24 8.10 -8.90
C MET A 59 -4.27 8.36 -7.38
N ASN A 60 -5.13 7.63 -6.66
CA ASN A 60 -5.34 7.84 -5.23
C ASN A 60 -4.10 7.47 -4.41
N GLU A 61 -3.29 6.50 -4.84
CA GLU A 61 -2.04 6.17 -4.15
C GLU A 61 -1.00 7.30 -4.23
N PHE A 62 -0.89 7.98 -5.38
CA PHE A 62 -0.07 9.20 -5.46
C PHE A 62 -0.58 10.24 -4.47
N ALA A 63 -1.91 10.36 -4.33
CA ALA A 63 -2.51 11.28 -3.36
C ALA A 63 -2.24 10.87 -1.91
N THR A 64 -2.19 9.58 -1.62
CA THR A 64 -1.88 9.02 -0.29
C THR A 64 -0.43 9.28 0.11
N LEU A 65 0.52 9.05 -0.79
CA LEU A 65 1.95 8.97 -0.47
C LEU A 65 2.78 10.21 -0.86
N THR A 66 2.15 11.17 -1.54
CA THR A 66 2.85 12.35 -2.05
C THR A 66 1.99 13.60 -1.93
N CYS A 67 2.51 14.74 -2.37
CA CYS A 67 1.74 15.98 -2.53
C CYS A 67 1.07 16.14 -3.92
N VAL A 68 1.21 15.15 -4.82
CA VAL A 68 0.59 15.16 -6.15
C VAL A 68 -0.89 14.76 -6.06
N ARG A 69 -1.77 15.53 -6.72
CA ARG A 69 -3.21 15.33 -6.75
C ARG A 69 -3.72 15.37 -8.18
N PHE A 70 -4.16 14.22 -8.69
CA PHE A 70 -4.91 14.18 -9.94
C PHE A 70 -6.34 14.65 -9.68
N VAL A 71 -6.75 15.73 -10.33
CA VAL A 71 -8.06 16.36 -10.11
C VAL A 71 -8.85 16.42 -11.40
N LYS A 72 -10.17 16.21 -11.33
CA LYS A 72 -11.03 16.37 -12.51
C LYS A 72 -10.89 17.80 -13.02
N ARG A 73 -10.61 17.92 -14.32
CA ARG A 73 -10.47 19.22 -14.98
C ARG A 73 -11.79 19.99 -14.95
N THR A 74 -11.67 21.29 -14.73
CA THR A 74 -12.74 22.27 -14.98
C THR A 74 -12.35 23.17 -16.15
N THR A 75 -11.55 24.20 -15.89
CA THR A 75 -11.20 25.26 -16.87
C THR A 75 -9.74 25.27 -17.30
N GLN A 76 -8.89 24.45 -16.68
CA GLN A 76 -7.44 24.52 -16.86
C GLN A 76 -7.03 24.24 -18.33
N SER A 77 -6.12 25.05 -18.87
CA SER A 77 -5.63 24.92 -20.25
C SER A 77 -4.58 23.81 -20.41
N SER A 78 -3.77 23.56 -19.38
CA SER A 78 -2.83 22.43 -19.30
C SER A 78 -3.45 21.29 -18.50
N TYR A 79 -3.60 20.11 -19.08
CA TYR A 79 -4.25 18.96 -18.45
C TYR A 79 -3.96 17.65 -19.18
N LEU A 80 -4.17 16.53 -18.50
CA LEU A 80 -4.09 15.18 -19.07
C LEU A 80 -5.42 14.77 -19.71
N ARG A 81 -5.40 14.32 -20.96
CA ARG A 81 -6.52 13.60 -21.58
C ARG A 81 -6.21 12.11 -21.60
N ILE A 82 -6.82 11.37 -20.68
CA ILE A 82 -6.68 9.91 -20.56
C ILE A 82 -7.65 9.26 -21.55
N ARG A 83 -7.11 8.54 -22.52
CA ARG A 83 -7.87 7.89 -23.61
C ARG A 83 -7.32 6.51 -23.91
N SER A 84 -8.09 5.70 -24.65
CA SER A 84 -7.56 4.48 -25.26
C SER A 84 -6.96 4.81 -26.63
N ALA A 85 -5.73 4.39 -26.86
CA ALA A 85 -5.07 4.37 -28.16
C ALA A 85 -4.24 3.08 -28.28
N ASP A 86 -3.52 2.92 -29.40
CA ASP A 86 -2.61 1.80 -29.56
C ASP A 86 -1.43 1.93 -28.58
N GLY A 87 -1.31 0.95 -27.68
CA GLY A 87 -0.28 0.88 -26.66
C GLY A 87 -0.49 1.76 -25.43
N CYS A 88 0.40 1.59 -24.45
CA CYS A 88 0.49 2.40 -23.24
C CYS A 88 1.60 3.43 -23.43
N TRP A 89 1.31 4.71 -23.23
CA TRP A 89 2.30 5.78 -23.30
C TRP A 89 1.78 7.09 -22.69
N SER A 90 2.70 7.93 -22.25
CA SER A 90 2.44 9.31 -21.84
C SER A 90 3.58 10.23 -22.27
N PHE A 91 3.29 11.52 -22.39
CA PHE A 91 4.33 12.55 -22.39
C PHE A 91 5.04 12.61 -21.04
N VAL A 92 6.31 12.99 -21.06
CA VAL A 92 7.10 13.19 -19.84
C VAL A 92 6.92 14.62 -19.32
N GLY A 93 6.39 14.74 -18.10
CA GLY A 93 6.12 16.02 -17.43
C GLY A 93 4.97 16.82 -18.04
N ARG A 94 4.85 18.08 -17.61
CA ARG A 94 3.84 19.04 -18.08
C ARG A 94 4.26 19.63 -19.43
N VAL A 95 3.45 19.40 -20.46
CA VAL A 95 3.70 19.91 -21.83
C VAL A 95 3.26 21.37 -22.01
N GLY A 96 2.31 21.83 -21.19
CA GLY A 96 1.82 23.22 -21.16
C GLY A 96 0.44 23.43 -21.78
N TRP A 97 -0.16 22.42 -22.40
CA TRP A 97 -1.53 22.41 -22.93
C TRP A 97 -2.17 21.04 -22.71
N ARG A 98 -3.24 20.71 -23.44
CA ARG A 98 -3.83 19.36 -23.46
C ARG A 98 -2.80 18.32 -23.91
N GLN A 99 -2.36 17.44 -23.02
CA GLN A 99 -1.46 16.33 -23.34
C GLN A 99 -2.19 14.99 -23.20
N ASP A 100 -1.98 14.10 -24.17
CA ASP A 100 -2.61 12.78 -24.16
C ASP A 100 -1.82 11.81 -23.30
N LEU A 101 -2.55 10.93 -22.63
CA LEU A 101 -2.05 9.73 -21.97
C LEU A 101 -2.88 8.55 -22.49
N SER A 102 -2.21 7.57 -23.07
CA SER A 102 -2.85 6.38 -23.64
C SER A 102 -2.84 5.23 -22.65
N LEU A 103 -4.03 4.72 -22.35
CA LEU A 103 -4.23 3.43 -21.68
C LEU A 103 -5.07 2.55 -22.61
N MET A 104 -4.40 1.72 -23.41
CA MET A 104 -5.07 0.76 -24.29
C MET A 104 -5.98 -0.17 -23.49
N LYS A 105 -7.27 -0.20 -23.86
CA LYS A 105 -8.25 -1.10 -23.24
C LYS A 105 -7.82 -2.56 -23.34
N GLY A 106 -8.11 -3.34 -22.30
CA GLY A 106 -7.72 -4.75 -22.19
C GLY A 106 -6.21 -5.02 -22.00
N SER A 107 -5.35 -4.01 -22.13
CA SER A 107 -3.89 -4.20 -22.04
C SER A 107 -3.19 -3.28 -21.04
N CYS A 108 -3.62 -2.03 -20.84
CA CYS A 108 -2.94 -1.07 -19.95
C CYS A 108 -3.69 -0.79 -18.65
N LEU A 109 -4.85 -1.44 -18.42
CA LEU A 109 -5.76 -1.12 -17.32
C LEU A 109 -5.52 -2.01 -16.10
N TYR A 110 -4.27 -2.03 -15.65
CA TYR A 110 -3.86 -2.56 -14.36
C TYR A 110 -3.07 -1.50 -13.62
N LYS A 111 -3.15 -1.55 -12.29
CA LYS A 111 -2.67 -0.50 -11.40
C LYS A 111 -1.25 -0.03 -11.71
N GLY A 112 -0.29 -0.95 -11.81
CA GLY A 112 1.10 -0.60 -12.07
C GLY A 112 1.33 0.07 -13.43
N VAL A 113 0.69 -0.36 -14.54
CA VAL A 113 0.87 0.38 -15.81
C VAL A 113 0.19 1.74 -15.78
N VAL A 114 -0.99 1.85 -15.18
CA VAL A 114 -1.60 3.18 -15.04
C VAL A 114 -0.66 4.11 -14.26
N GLN A 115 -0.07 3.61 -13.16
CA GLN A 115 0.93 4.37 -12.40
C GLN A 115 2.19 4.67 -13.20
N HIS A 116 2.69 3.74 -14.03
CA HIS A 116 3.81 3.96 -14.96
C HIS A 116 3.55 5.16 -15.88
N GLU A 117 2.40 5.16 -16.58
CA GLU A 117 2.06 6.23 -17.52
C GLU A 117 1.80 7.56 -16.80
N LEU A 118 1.20 7.52 -15.60
CA LEU A 118 1.04 8.70 -14.78
C LEU A 118 2.39 9.23 -14.27
N SER A 119 3.35 8.37 -13.94
CA SER A 119 4.71 8.76 -13.52
C SER A 119 5.47 9.46 -14.64
N HIS A 120 5.31 9.02 -15.89
CA HIS A 120 5.76 9.80 -17.05
C HIS A 120 5.12 11.20 -17.04
N ALA A 121 3.79 11.31 -16.96
CA ALA A 121 3.11 12.60 -16.93
C ALA A 121 3.55 13.51 -15.76
N ILE A 122 3.95 12.92 -14.64
CA ILE A 122 4.49 13.63 -13.46
C ILE A 122 5.89 14.19 -13.75
N GLY A 123 6.70 13.52 -14.58
CA GLY A 123 8.02 13.99 -15.01
C GLY A 123 9.15 12.97 -14.90
N PHE A 124 8.84 11.66 -14.85
CA PHE A 124 9.85 10.62 -14.71
C PHE A 124 10.14 9.92 -16.04
N GLU A 125 11.43 9.76 -16.34
CA GLU A 125 11.92 8.88 -17.39
C GLU A 125 12.05 7.44 -16.86
N HIS A 126 12.38 6.51 -17.74
CA HIS A 126 12.56 5.12 -17.36
C HIS A 126 13.81 4.89 -16.49
N GLU A 127 13.69 3.99 -15.51
CA GLU A 127 14.76 3.71 -14.54
C GLU A 127 16.01 3.10 -15.21
N GLN A 128 15.83 2.21 -16.20
CA GLN A 128 16.95 1.62 -16.96
C GLN A 128 17.68 2.60 -17.87
N SER A 129 17.16 3.83 -18.01
CA SER A 129 17.76 4.93 -18.76
C SER A 129 18.52 5.90 -17.86
N ARG A 130 18.66 5.64 -16.55
CA ARG A 130 19.44 6.51 -15.66
C ARG A 130 20.89 6.67 -16.08
N SER A 131 21.47 7.82 -15.73
CA SER A 131 22.86 8.20 -16.00
C SER A 131 23.90 7.21 -15.45
N ASP A 132 23.56 6.52 -14.36
CA ASP A 132 24.39 5.60 -13.59
C ASP A 132 24.00 4.13 -13.79
N ARG A 133 23.03 3.83 -14.69
CA ARG A 133 22.45 2.49 -14.79
C ARG A 133 23.48 1.39 -15.07
N ASP A 134 24.56 1.70 -15.81
CA ASP A 134 25.62 0.75 -16.19
C ASP A 134 26.39 0.21 -14.97
N GLU A 135 26.25 0.83 -13.79
CA GLU A 135 26.78 0.32 -12.53
C GLU A 135 25.91 -0.79 -11.91
N PHE A 136 24.65 -0.89 -12.33
CA PHE A 136 23.62 -1.75 -11.70
C PHE A 136 23.08 -2.83 -12.64
N VAL A 137 22.90 -2.51 -13.92
CA VAL A 137 22.38 -3.43 -14.93
C VAL A 137 23.27 -3.49 -16.17
N ARG A 138 23.40 -4.69 -16.73
CA ARG A 138 24.01 -4.95 -18.04
C ARG A 138 22.92 -4.94 -19.11
N ILE A 139 23.17 -4.21 -20.19
CA ILE A 139 22.35 -4.30 -21.41
C ILE A 139 22.98 -5.29 -22.38
N HIS A 140 22.20 -6.29 -22.78
CA HIS A 140 22.60 -7.28 -23.79
C HIS A 140 22.24 -6.78 -25.18
N TRP A 141 23.09 -5.92 -25.72
CA TRP A 141 22.89 -5.29 -27.04
C TRP A 141 22.73 -6.30 -28.17
N GLU A 142 23.39 -7.46 -28.07
CA GLU A 142 23.27 -8.60 -28.99
C GLU A 142 21.86 -9.20 -29.05
N ASN A 143 21.03 -8.98 -28.01
CA ASN A 143 19.66 -9.46 -27.93
C ASN A 143 18.63 -8.40 -28.36
N ILE A 144 19.07 -7.22 -28.81
CA ILE A 144 18.21 -6.08 -29.15
C ILE A 144 18.33 -5.75 -30.64
N ALA A 145 17.20 -5.61 -31.33
CA ALA A 145 17.20 -5.13 -32.71
C ALA A 145 17.79 -3.71 -32.79
N ALA A 146 18.61 -3.43 -33.81
CA ALA A 146 19.21 -2.10 -34.00
C ALA A 146 18.18 -0.95 -33.99
N ALA A 147 16.98 -1.19 -34.53
CA ALA A 147 15.88 -0.22 -34.53
C ALA A 147 15.35 0.11 -33.11
N ASN A 148 15.51 -0.79 -32.14
CA ASN A 148 15.02 -0.67 -30.77
C ASN A 148 16.12 -0.27 -29.76
N ALA A 149 17.39 -0.22 -30.17
CA ALA A 149 18.52 0.10 -29.29
C ALA A 149 18.36 1.45 -28.57
N HIS A 150 17.70 2.41 -29.20
CA HIS A 150 17.46 3.74 -28.64
C HIS A 150 16.63 3.74 -27.34
N ASN A 151 15.83 2.71 -27.08
CA ASN A 151 15.04 2.59 -25.85
C ASN A 151 15.90 2.30 -24.60
N PHE A 152 17.19 2.01 -24.78
CA PHE A 152 18.15 1.71 -23.72
C PHE A 152 19.23 2.79 -23.60
N ASN A 153 19.03 3.93 -24.28
CA ASN A 153 19.90 5.07 -24.17
C ASN A 153 19.89 5.59 -22.73
N VAL A 154 21.08 5.98 -22.28
CA VAL A 154 21.29 6.60 -20.98
C VAL A 154 20.99 8.10 -21.08
N GLU A 155 20.24 8.60 -20.12
CA GLU A 155 19.87 9.99 -19.96
C GLU A 155 20.77 10.69 -18.95
N ASN A 156 21.12 11.95 -19.23
CA ASN A 156 22.06 12.72 -18.39
C ASN A 156 21.31 13.45 -17.26
N THR A 157 20.80 12.68 -16.30
CA THR A 157 20.04 13.13 -15.12
C THR A 157 20.92 13.13 -13.86
N ASN A 158 20.48 13.77 -12.78
CA ASN A 158 21.13 13.67 -11.46
C ASN A 158 20.47 12.61 -10.55
N ASN A 159 19.49 11.88 -11.09
CA ASN A 159 18.74 10.80 -10.45
C ASN A 159 18.11 11.18 -9.11
N LEU A 160 17.91 12.49 -8.87
CA LEU A 160 17.48 13.05 -7.58
C LEU A 160 18.30 12.59 -6.36
N GLY A 161 19.54 12.10 -6.59
CA GLY A 161 20.40 11.54 -5.55
C GLY A 161 19.78 10.35 -4.81
N VAL A 162 18.93 9.54 -5.46
CA VAL A 162 18.45 8.27 -4.92
C VAL A 162 19.20 7.09 -5.53
N ASP A 163 19.25 5.97 -4.80
CA ASP A 163 19.83 4.72 -5.29
C ASP A 163 19.07 4.16 -6.49
N TYR A 164 19.68 3.22 -7.21
CA TYR A 164 19.05 2.54 -8.34
C TYR A 164 17.93 1.59 -7.87
N ASP A 165 16.77 1.68 -8.49
CA ASP A 165 15.58 0.93 -8.06
C ASP A 165 15.19 -0.17 -9.05
N TYR A 166 15.65 -1.39 -8.79
CA TYR A 166 15.27 -2.58 -9.57
C TYR A 166 13.75 -2.83 -9.61
N PHE A 167 13.02 -2.36 -8.59
CA PHE A 167 11.57 -2.53 -8.44
C PHE A 167 10.78 -1.30 -8.87
N SER A 168 11.41 -0.26 -9.41
CA SER A 168 10.70 0.93 -9.88
C SER A 168 9.65 0.53 -10.90
N ILE A 169 8.46 1.14 -10.80
CA ILE A 169 7.44 0.98 -11.82
C ILE A 169 7.94 1.49 -13.19
N MET A 170 8.92 2.39 -13.19
CA MET A 170 9.55 2.97 -14.38
C MET A 170 10.66 2.09 -14.98
N HIS A 171 10.99 0.94 -14.38
CA HIS A 171 11.97 0.01 -14.92
C HIS A 171 11.35 -0.90 -15.99
N TYR A 172 12.08 -1.16 -17.07
CA TYR A 172 11.72 -2.17 -18.06
C TYR A 172 11.90 -3.60 -17.53
N GLY A 173 11.07 -4.52 -18.03
CA GLY A 173 11.24 -5.93 -17.73
C GLY A 173 12.50 -6.51 -18.38
N ARG A 174 13.00 -7.61 -17.81
CA ARG A 174 14.20 -8.35 -18.24
C ARG A 174 14.27 -8.66 -19.74
N TYR A 175 13.11 -8.89 -20.37
CA TYR A 175 12.99 -9.31 -21.77
C TYR A 175 12.42 -8.22 -22.68
N ALA A 176 12.34 -6.97 -22.21
CA ALA A 176 11.79 -5.87 -23.00
C ALA A 176 12.58 -5.72 -24.31
N PHE A 177 11.87 -5.62 -25.44
CA PHE A 177 12.46 -5.48 -26.79
C PHE A 177 13.41 -6.61 -27.23
N SER A 178 13.31 -7.80 -26.62
CA SER A 178 14.13 -8.95 -26.98
C SER A 178 13.83 -9.47 -28.39
N LEU A 179 14.89 -9.83 -29.11
CA LEU A 179 14.83 -10.47 -30.44
C LEU A 179 14.24 -11.88 -30.41
N ALA A 180 14.33 -12.59 -29.27
CA ALA A 180 13.86 -13.96 -29.15
C ALA A 180 13.39 -14.28 -27.73
N ALA A 181 12.40 -15.16 -27.63
CA ALA A 181 11.89 -15.63 -26.35
C ALA A 181 13.01 -16.21 -25.48
N GLY A 182 13.01 -15.85 -24.20
CA GLY A 182 14.00 -16.33 -23.22
C GLY A 182 15.37 -15.63 -23.24
N ARG A 183 15.63 -14.71 -24.18
CA ARG A 183 16.89 -13.95 -24.22
C ARG A 183 16.78 -12.63 -23.47
N PRO A 184 17.46 -12.44 -22.32
CA PRO A 184 17.36 -11.20 -21.56
C PRO A 184 18.01 -10.04 -22.33
N THR A 185 17.40 -8.85 -22.23
CA THR A 185 17.96 -7.59 -22.75
C THR A 185 18.53 -6.74 -21.64
N ILE A 186 18.05 -6.93 -20.40
CA ILE A 186 18.53 -6.27 -19.19
C ILE A 186 18.80 -7.33 -18.12
N GLU A 187 19.98 -7.30 -17.50
CA GLU A 187 20.37 -8.22 -16.42
C GLU A 187 20.98 -7.44 -15.25
N PRO A 188 20.49 -7.60 -14.00
CA PRO A 188 21.16 -7.05 -12.82
C PRO A 188 22.58 -7.60 -12.67
N ILE A 189 23.55 -6.73 -12.41
CA ILE A 189 24.98 -7.10 -12.36
C ILE A 189 25.33 -7.89 -11.10
N PHE A 190 24.84 -7.45 -9.94
CA PHE A 190 25.25 -8.00 -8.65
C PHE A 190 24.51 -9.28 -8.28
N ASP A 191 23.22 -9.39 -8.64
CA ASP A 191 22.41 -10.58 -8.42
C ASP A 191 21.41 -10.75 -9.58
N PRO A 192 21.72 -11.62 -10.55
CA PRO A 192 20.84 -11.92 -11.68
C PRO A 192 19.49 -12.54 -11.30
N SER A 193 19.27 -12.96 -10.04
CA SER A 193 17.98 -13.48 -9.58
C SER A 193 16.96 -12.36 -9.26
N ILE A 194 17.43 -11.13 -9.06
CA ILE A 194 16.57 -9.97 -8.79
C ILE A 194 15.56 -9.78 -9.92
N LYS A 195 14.28 -9.73 -9.56
CA LYS A 195 13.19 -9.47 -10.50
C LYS A 195 13.14 -7.97 -10.81
N ILE A 196 13.04 -7.63 -12.09
CA ILE A 196 12.98 -6.25 -12.59
C ILE A 196 11.74 -6.02 -13.46
N GLY A 197 11.28 -4.77 -13.49
CA GLY A 197 10.13 -4.36 -14.32
C GLY A 197 8.79 -4.87 -13.79
N GLN A 198 8.63 -4.89 -12.46
CA GLN A 198 7.37 -5.20 -11.82
C GLN A 198 6.24 -4.25 -12.25
N ARG A 199 4.98 -4.68 -12.10
CA ARG A 199 3.77 -3.90 -12.41
C ARG A 199 2.67 -3.99 -11.34
N TYR A 200 3.07 -4.27 -10.10
CA TYR A 200 2.20 -4.32 -8.93
C TYR A 200 1.77 -2.92 -8.47
N GLY A 201 2.70 -1.99 -8.41
CA GLY A 201 2.43 -0.59 -8.05
C GLY A 201 3.70 0.23 -7.86
N LEU A 202 3.60 1.43 -7.26
CA LEU A 202 4.78 2.24 -6.93
C LEU A 202 5.71 1.49 -5.96
N SER A 203 7.01 1.63 -6.15
CA SER A 203 8.02 1.25 -5.16
C SER A 203 8.20 2.36 -4.11
N GLN A 204 8.93 2.06 -3.03
CA GLN A 204 9.34 3.10 -2.08
C GLN A 204 10.17 4.20 -2.74
N LEU A 205 11.09 3.85 -3.65
CA LEU A 205 11.96 4.84 -4.29
C LEU A 205 11.23 5.66 -5.37
N ASP A 206 10.19 5.11 -6.02
CA ASP A 206 9.29 5.90 -6.87
C ASP A 206 8.65 7.04 -6.07
N VAL A 207 8.12 6.73 -4.87
CA VAL A 207 7.50 7.71 -3.96
C VAL A 207 8.53 8.74 -3.48
N VAL A 208 9.72 8.29 -3.06
CA VAL A 208 10.81 9.19 -2.63
C VAL A 208 11.20 10.14 -3.74
N LYS A 209 11.34 9.65 -4.98
CA LYS A 209 11.64 10.47 -6.16
C LYS A 209 10.57 11.53 -6.39
N ILE A 210 9.29 11.19 -6.34
CA ILE A 210 8.18 12.16 -6.49
C ILE A 210 8.23 13.22 -5.38
N ASN A 211 8.40 12.79 -4.13
CA ASN A 211 8.46 13.68 -2.98
C ASN A 211 9.67 14.62 -3.04
N ARG A 212 10.84 14.16 -3.51
CA ARG A 212 12.01 15.01 -3.75
C ARG A 212 11.80 15.97 -4.92
N LEU A 213 11.20 15.51 -6.01
CA LEU A 213 10.97 16.33 -7.22
C LEU A 213 10.08 17.54 -6.92
N TYR A 214 9.03 17.34 -6.10
CA TYR A 214 8.06 18.37 -5.74
C TYR A 214 8.22 18.91 -4.32
N GLN A 215 9.28 18.52 -3.60
CA GLN A 215 9.58 18.94 -2.23
C GLN A 215 8.38 18.74 -1.29
N CYS A 216 7.70 17.59 -1.39
CA CYS A 216 6.50 17.33 -0.62
C CYS A 216 6.81 17.29 0.88
N ASP A 217 6.00 17.98 1.68
CA ASP A 217 6.13 18.04 3.14
C ASP A 217 5.38 16.86 3.77
N THR A 218 5.87 15.65 3.49
CA THR A 218 5.27 14.40 3.93
C THR A 218 6.35 13.34 4.10
N CYS A 219 6.21 12.51 5.12
CA CYS A 219 6.97 11.26 5.26
C CYS A 219 6.12 10.14 4.67
N SER A 220 6.69 9.33 3.80
CA SER A 220 5.94 8.21 3.20
C SER A 220 6.82 7.00 3.05
N PHE A 221 6.28 5.87 3.49
CA PHE A 221 6.95 4.59 3.52
C PHE A 221 6.02 3.55 2.91
N LEU A 222 6.54 2.75 2.00
CA LEU A 222 5.83 1.67 1.33
C LEU A 222 6.56 0.38 1.65
N PHE A 223 5.82 -0.58 2.20
CA PHE A 223 6.33 -1.88 2.58
C PHE A 223 5.72 -2.97 1.70
N PRO A 224 6.50 -3.53 0.76
CA PRO A 224 6.03 -4.58 -0.14
C PRO A 224 6.19 -6.00 0.44
N ASP A 225 6.98 -6.13 1.51
CA ASP A 225 7.32 -7.42 2.10
C ASP A 225 6.16 -8.04 2.87
N ILE A 226 6.21 -9.36 3.07
CA ILE A 226 5.16 -10.10 3.79
C ILE A 226 5.23 -9.90 5.30
N SER A 227 6.32 -9.37 5.83
CA SER A 227 6.45 -9.00 7.24
C SER A 227 7.45 -7.87 7.41
N GLY A 228 7.38 -7.17 8.54
CA GLY A 228 8.28 -6.06 8.84
C GLY A 228 7.88 -5.29 10.08
N ASN A 229 8.50 -4.13 10.24
CA ASN A 229 8.32 -3.27 11.41
C ASN A 229 7.89 -1.87 10.95
N VAL A 230 6.91 -1.30 11.65
CA VAL A 230 6.50 0.10 11.51
C VAL A 230 6.87 0.83 12.80
N MET A 231 7.58 1.94 12.67
CA MET A 231 7.97 2.78 13.79
C MET A 231 7.69 4.24 13.46
N SER A 232 7.23 4.98 14.46
CA SER A 232 7.24 6.45 14.37
C SER A 232 8.67 6.96 14.21
N ILE A 233 8.81 8.11 13.55
CA ILE A 233 10.11 8.75 13.37
C ILE A 233 10.79 8.96 14.74
N ASN A 234 12.09 8.65 14.82
CA ASN A 234 12.95 8.69 16.02
C ASN A 234 12.65 7.70 17.14
N HIS A 235 11.64 6.82 17.03
CA HIS A 235 11.36 5.82 18.07
C HIS A 235 12.63 5.02 18.45
N PRO A 236 12.94 4.82 19.76
CA PRO A 236 12.14 5.10 20.96
C PRO A 236 12.31 6.51 21.54
N SER A 237 13.00 7.43 20.85
CA SER A 237 13.06 8.85 21.21
C SER A 237 11.81 9.60 20.77
N PHE A 238 11.70 10.86 21.19
CA PHE A 238 10.54 11.70 20.91
C PHE A 238 10.37 11.95 19.41
N TYR A 239 9.14 11.79 18.92
CA TYR A 239 8.83 12.08 17.53
C TYR A 239 8.87 13.60 17.24
N PRO A 240 9.22 14.02 16.02
CA PRO A 240 9.16 15.42 15.59
C PRO A 240 7.74 16.02 15.56
N HIS A 241 7.66 17.34 15.67
CA HIS A 241 6.44 18.13 15.48
C HIS A 241 6.09 18.34 14.00
N ASN A 242 4.82 18.68 13.73
CA ASN A 242 4.27 18.99 12.42
C ASN A 242 4.46 17.89 11.38
N LEU A 243 4.43 16.62 11.81
CA LEU A 243 4.56 15.49 10.90
C LEU A 243 3.23 15.20 10.20
N SER A 244 3.35 14.79 8.94
CA SER A 244 2.32 14.06 8.21
C SER A 244 2.99 12.82 7.60
N CYS A 245 2.99 11.72 8.36
CA CYS A 245 3.57 10.46 7.92
C CYS A 245 2.50 9.46 7.47
N SER A 246 2.84 8.66 6.45
CA SER A 246 2.01 7.56 5.98
C SER A 246 2.86 6.32 5.72
N TRP A 247 2.47 5.19 6.29
CA TRP A 247 3.05 3.87 6.01
C TRP A 247 2.00 3.04 5.29
N LEU A 248 2.28 2.66 4.06
CA LEU A 248 1.44 1.77 3.26
C LEU A 248 2.08 0.38 3.23
N ILE A 249 1.47 -0.54 3.97
CA ILE A 249 1.79 -1.96 3.88
C ILE A 249 0.97 -2.54 2.72
N ARG A 250 1.63 -3.16 1.76
CA ARG A 250 0.98 -3.83 0.63
C ARG A 250 1.66 -5.17 0.38
N THR A 251 0.94 -6.25 0.65
CA THR A 251 1.42 -7.60 0.33
C THR A 251 0.88 -8.04 -1.05
N PRO A 252 1.48 -9.05 -1.68
CA PRO A 252 1.01 -9.52 -2.99
C PRO A 252 -0.41 -10.13 -3.00
N LYS A 253 -0.79 -10.90 -1.97
CA LYS A 253 -2.03 -11.70 -1.99
C LYS A 253 -2.70 -11.97 -0.63
N SER A 254 -2.12 -11.53 0.47
CA SER A 254 -2.52 -11.97 1.81
C SER A 254 -2.95 -10.79 2.66
N GLN A 255 -3.88 -11.02 3.59
CA GLN A 255 -4.32 -9.99 4.53
C GLN A 255 -3.15 -9.46 5.37
N VAL A 256 -3.28 -8.23 5.86
CA VAL A 256 -2.25 -7.60 6.70
C VAL A 256 -2.69 -7.69 8.16
N HIS A 257 -1.91 -8.41 8.97
CA HIS A 257 -2.00 -8.42 10.42
C HIS A 257 -0.98 -7.42 11.00
N LEU A 258 -1.43 -6.49 11.83
CA LEU A 258 -0.61 -5.45 12.49
C LEU A 258 -0.77 -5.56 14.01
N GLU A 259 0.35 -5.56 14.72
CA GLU A 259 0.40 -5.69 16.18
C GLU A 259 1.32 -4.63 16.79
N PHE A 260 0.79 -3.87 17.74
CA PHE A 260 1.54 -2.84 18.45
C PHE A 260 2.32 -3.44 19.61
N GLU A 261 3.61 -3.12 19.69
CA GLU A 261 4.49 -3.52 20.81
C GLU A 261 4.71 -2.36 21.79
N SER A 262 4.62 -1.11 21.31
CA SER A 262 4.66 0.09 22.14
C SER A 262 3.82 1.21 21.55
N PHE A 263 3.20 2.01 22.43
CA PHE A 263 2.36 3.13 22.02
C PHE A 263 2.38 4.24 23.09
N SER A 264 2.92 5.40 22.72
CA SER A 264 2.99 6.60 23.54
C SER A 264 2.89 7.83 22.62
N VAL A 265 1.69 8.34 22.45
CA VAL A 265 1.40 9.52 21.61
C VAL A 265 0.74 10.58 22.50
N GLN A 266 1.04 11.87 22.28
CA GLN A 266 0.51 12.96 23.09
C GLN A 266 -1.01 12.87 23.22
N SER A 267 -1.48 12.76 24.46
CA SER A 267 -2.91 12.69 24.74
C SER A 267 -3.57 14.06 24.58
N SER A 268 -4.72 14.09 23.92
CA SER A 268 -5.61 15.24 23.85
C SER A 268 -7.07 14.76 23.76
N PRO A 269 -8.06 15.55 24.19
CA PRO A 269 -9.47 15.18 24.04
C PRO A 269 -9.81 14.88 22.57
N GLY A 270 -10.29 13.67 22.29
CA GLY A 270 -10.58 13.21 20.93
C GLY A 270 -9.35 13.07 20.01
N CYS A 271 -8.14 13.08 20.57
CA CYS A 271 -6.88 12.96 19.83
C CYS A 271 -6.76 13.99 18.69
N VAL A 272 -7.15 15.23 18.96
CA VAL A 272 -7.17 16.32 17.97
C VAL A 272 -5.78 16.87 17.66
N ASN A 273 -4.82 16.75 18.58
CA ASN A 273 -3.44 17.19 18.41
C ASN A 273 -2.65 16.14 17.62
N ASP A 274 -2.15 15.12 18.32
CA ASP A 274 -1.39 14.02 17.74
C ASP A 274 -2.24 12.76 17.70
N TYR A 275 -2.16 12.02 16.59
CA TYR A 275 -2.93 10.78 16.46
C TYR A 275 -2.32 9.79 15.47
N VAL A 276 -2.55 8.52 15.75
CA VAL A 276 -2.44 7.43 14.77
C VAL A 276 -3.83 7.08 14.25
N LYS A 277 -3.94 6.87 12.94
CA LYS A 277 -5.16 6.47 12.23
C LYS A 277 -4.87 5.37 11.23
N ILE A 278 -5.75 4.38 11.12
CA ILE A 278 -5.50 3.16 10.34
C ILE A 278 -6.67 2.84 9.43
N TYR A 279 -6.36 2.66 8.15
CA TYR A 279 -7.32 2.42 7.09
C TYR A 279 -7.18 0.99 6.53
N ASP A 280 -8.32 0.38 6.24
CA ASP A 280 -8.48 -0.95 5.65
C ASP A 280 -8.32 -0.89 4.13
N GLY A 281 -7.09 -0.64 3.69
CA GLY A 281 -6.74 -0.55 2.27
C GLY A 281 -5.63 0.45 2.00
N GLU A 282 -5.56 0.93 0.77
CA GLU A 282 -4.40 1.65 0.24
C GLU A 282 -4.50 3.19 0.33
N SER A 283 -5.59 3.70 0.91
CA SER A 283 -5.87 5.13 0.86
C SER A 283 -6.68 5.64 2.03
N LYS A 284 -6.65 6.96 2.21
CA LYS A 284 -7.47 7.67 3.21
C LYS A 284 -8.98 7.66 2.90
N ALA A 285 -9.39 7.14 1.74
CA ALA A 285 -10.79 6.92 1.38
C ALA A 285 -11.29 5.51 1.75
N SER A 286 -10.39 4.61 2.17
CA SER A 286 -10.75 3.27 2.61
C SER A 286 -11.47 3.30 3.97
N ARG A 287 -12.17 2.21 4.29
CA ARG A 287 -12.82 2.01 5.60
C ARG A 287 -11.81 2.17 6.73
N LEU A 288 -12.21 2.70 7.88
CA LEU A 288 -11.36 2.80 9.05
C LEU A 288 -11.30 1.48 9.82
N LEU A 289 -10.09 1.04 10.16
CA LEU A 289 -9.85 0.01 11.18
C LEU A 289 -9.70 0.66 12.56
N LEU A 290 -9.08 1.83 12.58
CA LEU A 290 -8.89 2.66 13.76
C LEU A 290 -9.05 4.12 13.33
N ASP A 291 -9.90 4.88 14.02
CA ASP A 291 -10.03 6.32 13.74
C ASP A 291 -8.85 7.09 14.36
N LYS A 292 -9.03 7.89 15.41
CA LYS A 292 -7.92 8.59 16.06
C LYS A 292 -7.56 7.94 17.38
N ALA A 293 -6.30 7.53 17.51
CA ALA A 293 -5.75 7.00 18.74
C ALA A 293 -4.54 7.81 19.22
N CYS A 294 -4.49 8.05 20.53
CA CYS A 294 -3.44 8.77 21.23
C CYS A 294 -3.40 8.35 22.71
N GLY A 295 -2.43 8.85 23.47
CA GLY A 295 -2.18 8.44 24.85
C GLY A 295 -1.17 7.29 24.95
N LYS A 296 -1.21 6.58 26.08
CA LYS A 296 -0.24 5.52 26.43
C LYS A 296 -0.85 4.11 26.50
N GLN A 297 -2.14 3.99 26.21
CA GLN A 297 -2.80 2.70 26.16
C GLN A 297 -2.36 1.97 24.89
N LEU A 298 -1.89 0.73 25.04
CA LEU A 298 -1.52 -0.10 23.90
C LEU A 298 -2.74 -0.35 23.02
N LEU A 299 -2.56 -0.25 21.71
CA LEU A 299 -3.64 -0.43 20.74
C LEU A 299 -3.89 -1.91 20.45
N PRO A 300 -5.16 -2.30 20.20
CA PRO A 300 -5.47 -3.67 19.81
C PRO A 300 -4.78 -4.01 18.49
N LEU A 301 -4.50 -5.30 18.29
CA LEU A 301 -4.09 -5.84 17.01
C LEU A 301 -5.18 -5.59 15.97
N LEU A 302 -4.75 -5.43 14.72
CA LEU A 302 -5.64 -5.11 13.61
C LEU A 302 -5.36 -6.04 12.43
N VAL A 303 -6.41 -6.49 11.77
CA VAL A 303 -6.33 -7.33 10.58
C VAL A 303 -7.11 -6.66 9.46
N ALA A 304 -6.40 -6.26 8.40
CA ALA A 304 -7.01 -5.73 7.19
C ALA A 304 -7.81 -6.82 6.48
N THR A 305 -8.94 -6.45 5.87
CA THR A 305 -9.76 -7.39 5.10
C THR A 305 -9.13 -7.76 3.76
N GLY A 306 -8.30 -6.87 3.21
CA GLY A 306 -7.53 -7.07 1.99
C GLY A 306 -6.02 -7.09 2.20
N ASN A 307 -5.28 -7.05 1.10
CA ASN A 307 -3.83 -7.14 1.08
C ASN A 307 -3.09 -5.83 1.33
N ALA A 308 -3.78 -4.81 1.82
CA ALA A 308 -3.19 -3.51 2.09
C ALA A 308 -3.74 -2.87 3.36
N MET A 309 -2.88 -2.15 4.06
CA MET A 309 -3.21 -1.38 5.24
C MET A 309 -2.43 -0.06 5.20
N LEU A 310 -3.12 1.05 5.43
CA LEU A 310 -2.51 2.38 5.49
C LEU A 310 -2.54 2.89 6.92
N ILE A 311 -1.38 3.25 7.44
CA ILE A 311 -1.19 3.87 8.75
C ILE A 311 -0.86 5.34 8.51
N GLU A 312 -1.60 6.24 9.15
CA GLU A 312 -1.38 7.68 9.16
C GLU A 312 -0.97 8.12 10.57
N PHE A 313 0.11 8.89 10.66
CA PHE A 313 0.52 9.54 11.91
C PHE A 313 0.68 11.03 11.67
N VAL A 314 -0.07 11.83 12.42
CA VAL A 314 -0.05 13.29 12.32
C VAL A 314 0.29 13.87 13.69
N THR A 315 1.16 14.88 13.70
CA THR A 315 1.56 15.59 14.91
C THR A 315 1.39 17.09 14.74
N ASP A 316 1.09 17.80 15.83
CA ASP A 316 0.97 19.24 15.85
C ASP A 316 2.32 19.94 16.14
N ALA A 317 2.28 21.25 16.41
CA ALA A 317 3.48 22.04 16.65
C ALA A 317 4.05 21.93 18.08
N VAL A 318 3.34 21.31 19.03
CA VAL A 318 3.64 21.38 20.47
C VAL A 318 3.31 20.09 21.19
N GLY A 319 4.34 19.55 21.85
CA GLY A 319 4.21 18.30 22.59
C GLY A 319 4.56 17.11 21.71
N ALA A 320 5.17 16.12 22.35
CA ALA A 320 5.60 14.89 21.73
C ALA A 320 5.81 13.84 22.83
N ASP A 321 5.87 12.59 22.44
CA ASP A 321 6.22 11.46 23.31
C ASP A 321 7.04 10.45 22.46
N THR A 322 7.34 9.26 22.97
CA THR A 322 8.23 8.28 22.30
C THR A 322 7.64 7.60 21.06
N GLY A 323 6.36 7.85 20.78
CA GLY A 323 5.65 7.37 19.60
C GLY A 323 5.27 5.90 19.68
N PHE A 324 5.41 5.16 18.58
CA PHE A 324 4.94 3.78 18.52
C PHE A 324 5.90 2.86 17.75
N ARG A 325 5.85 1.58 18.11
CA ARG A 325 6.42 0.47 17.35
C ARG A 325 5.35 -0.60 17.17
N ALA A 326 5.24 -1.09 15.94
CA ALA A 326 4.38 -2.18 15.57
C ALA A 326 5.09 -3.14 14.61
N THR A 327 4.69 -4.40 14.63
CA THR A 327 5.10 -5.39 13.64
C THR A 327 3.93 -5.71 12.73
N TYR A 328 4.20 -6.05 11.47
CA TYR A 328 3.18 -6.58 10.58
C TYR A 328 3.61 -7.90 9.97
N LYS A 329 2.63 -8.73 9.64
CA LYS A 329 2.81 -9.98 8.91
C LYS A 329 1.63 -10.26 7.99
N SER A 330 1.86 -11.02 6.93
CA SER A 330 0.82 -11.51 6.05
C SER A 330 0.08 -12.67 6.70
N VAL A 331 -1.24 -12.62 6.70
CA VAL A 331 -2.12 -13.71 7.17
C VAL A 331 -3.07 -14.13 6.06
N LYS A 332 -3.55 -15.37 6.12
CA LYS A 332 -4.44 -15.92 5.09
C LYS A 332 -5.91 -15.54 5.31
N CYS A 333 -6.28 -15.21 6.54
CA CYS A 333 -7.66 -15.09 6.98
C CYS A 333 -7.77 -14.26 8.27
N GLY A 334 -8.99 -13.83 8.57
CA GLY A 334 -9.30 -12.97 9.70
C GLY A 334 -9.91 -11.65 9.28
N GLY A 335 -9.92 -10.69 10.21
CA GLY A 335 -10.36 -9.33 9.95
C GLY A 335 -10.70 -8.57 11.23
N THR A 336 -10.55 -7.25 11.17
CA THR A 336 -11.05 -6.35 12.22
C THR A 336 -12.49 -5.92 11.91
N LEU A 337 -13.39 -6.27 12.82
CA LEU A 337 -14.84 -6.14 12.72
C LEU A 337 -15.31 -5.00 13.65
N THR A 338 -15.83 -3.94 13.03
CA THR A 338 -16.24 -2.70 13.72
C THR A 338 -17.72 -2.35 13.51
N SER A 339 -18.45 -3.13 12.71
CA SER A 339 -19.89 -2.96 12.49
C SER A 339 -20.67 -3.34 13.77
N LEU A 340 -21.79 -2.67 14.06
CA LEU A 340 -22.58 -2.93 15.28
C LEU A 340 -23.06 -4.38 15.43
N SER A 341 -23.19 -5.10 14.33
CA SER A 341 -23.49 -6.53 14.32
C SER A 341 -22.99 -7.16 13.03
N GLY A 342 -22.81 -8.47 13.04
CA GLY A 342 -22.45 -9.22 11.85
C GLY A 342 -22.17 -10.68 12.15
N ASN A 343 -21.55 -11.34 11.19
CA ASN A 343 -21.09 -12.71 11.33
C ASN A 343 -19.72 -12.89 10.69
N PHE A 344 -19.06 -13.97 11.06
CA PHE A 344 -17.84 -14.45 10.43
C PHE A 344 -17.76 -15.97 10.58
N THR A 345 -17.02 -16.60 9.69
CA THR A 345 -16.91 -18.05 9.60
C THR A 345 -15.46 -18.48 9.54
N SER A 346 -15.21 -19.77 9.79
CA SER A 346 -14.00 -20.41 9.31
C SER A 346 -13.86 -20.25 7.79
N PRO A 347 -12.63 -20.28 7.25
CA PRO A 347 -12.43 -20.30 5.80
C PRO A 347 -13.21 -21.45 5.15
N GLU A 348 -13.75 -21.20 3.95
CA GLU A 348 -14.48 -22.17 3.12
C GLU A 348 -15.81 -22.71 3.68
N TYR A 349 -16.24 -22.28 4.88
CA TYR A 349 -17.55 -22.64 5.44
C TYR A 349 -18.69 -22.43 4.42
N PRO A 350 -19.61 -23.40 4.23
CA PRO A 350 -19.84 -24.59 5.04
C PRO A 350 -19.02 -25.84 4.62
N SER A 351 -18.07 -25.71 3.68
CA SER A 351 -17.10 -26.76 3.39
C SER A 351 -16.05 -26.85 4.49
N SER A 352 -15.27 -27.93 4.48
CA SER A 352 -14.21 -28.13 5.46
C SER A 352 -13.19 -26.99 5.40
N TYR A 353 -12.76 -26.50 6.56
CA TYR A 353 -11.68 -25.50 6.60
C TYR A 353 -10.38 -26.10 6.07
N PRO A 354 -9.44 -25.31 5.51
CA PRO A 354 -8.14 -25.83 5.12
C PRO A 354 -7.22 -26.12 6.32
N ASP A 355 -6.21 -26.97 6.10
CA ASP A 355 -5.14 -27.22 7.06
C ASP A 355 -4.22 -26.00 7.25
N SER A 356 -3.45 -26.01 8.34
CA SER A 356 -2.39 -25.04 8.63
C SER A 356 -2.86 -23.58 8.54
N MET A 357 -4.01 -23.30 9.17
CA MET A 357 -4.62 -21.98 9.23
C MET A 357 -4.39 -21.32 10.59
N ASP A 358 -4.07 -20.02 10.55
CA ASP A 358 -3.99 -19.14 11.71
C ASP A 358 -4.80 -17.88 11.42
N CYS A 359 -6.08 -17.91 11.76
CA CYS A 359 -7.01 -16.81 11.51
C CYS A 359 -7.22 -16.00 12.79
N SER A 360 -7.31 -14.67 12.66
CA SER A 360 -7.60 -13.79 13.80
C SER A 360 -8.69 -12.78 13.45
N TRP A 361 -9.78 -12.80 14.19
CA TRP A 361 -10.84 -11.79 14.12
C TRP A 361 -10.79 -10.92 15.38
N VAL A 362 -10.78 -9.61 15.17
CA VAL A 362 -10.77 -8.63 16.25
C VAL A 362 -12.08 -7.86 16.21
N LEU A 363 -12.89 -8.05 17.24
CA LEU A 363 -14.16 -7.35 17.42
C LEU A 363 -13.86 -6.09 18.22
N ILE A 364 -14.11 -4.91 17.65
CA ILE A 364 -13.88 -3.62 18.32
C ILE A 364 -15.22 -2.87 18.38
N ALA A 365 -15.83 -2.89 19.55
CA ALA A 365 -17.06 -2.20 19.85
C ALA A 365 -16.81 -0.68 20.07
N PRO A 366 -17.80 0.17 19.76
CA PRO A 366 -17.76 1.59 20.11
C PRO A 366 -17.59 1.82 21.61
N PRO A 367 -17.22 3.04 22.04
CA PRO A 367 -17.26 3.41 23.45
C PRO A 367 -18.60 3.07 24.11
N ASN A 368 -18.56 2.62 25.36
CA ASN A 368 -19.71 2.20 26.16
C ASN A 368 -20.47 0.97 25.64
N HIS A 369 -19.94 0.23 24.65
CA HIS A 369 -20.53 -1.02 24.18
C HIS A 369 -19.71 -2.23 24.64
N LYS A 370 -20.39 -3.38 24.74
CA LYS A 370 -19.79 -4.70 24.97
C LYS A 370 -20.01 -5.59 23.77
N VAL A 371 -19.10 -6.53 23.58
CA VAL A 371 -19.17 -7.55 22.53
C VAL A 371 -19.96 -8.74 23.06
N SER A 372 -21.07 -9.05 22.40
CA SER A 372 -21.78 -10.33 22.56
C SER A 372 -21.44 -11.23 21.37
N LEU A 373 -20.99 -12.44 21.63
CA LEU A 373 -20.57 -13.43 20.63
C LEU A 373 -21.31 -14.75 20.86
N THR A 374 -21.85 -15.31 19.78
CA THR A 374 -22.56 -16.59 19.80
C THR A 374 -22.12 -17.46 18.63
N MET A 375 -21.76 -18.71 18.90
CA MET A 375 -21.50 -19.71 17.86
C MET A 375 -22.80 -20.42 17.49
N THR A 376 -23.29 -20.21 16.27
CA THR A 376 -24.50 -20.88 15.77
C THR A 376 -24.20 -22.25 15.16
N PHE A 377 -22.97 -22.47 14.74
CA PHE A 377 -22.47 -23.76 14.28
C PHE A 377 -21.01 -23.90 14.71
N PHE A 378 -20.61 -25.10 15.15
CA PHE A 378 -19.25 -25.38 15.61
C PHE A 378 -18.93 -26.88 15.45
N ASP A 379 -17.95 -27.17 14.62
CA ASP A 379 -17.45 -28.51 14.30
C ASP A 379 -15.97 -28.41 13.90
N LEU A 380 -15.08 -28.64 14.87
CA LEU A 380 -13.63 -28.74 14.67
C LEU A 380 -13.16 -30.16 14.98
N GLU A 381 -11.91 -30.49 14.67
CA GLU A 381 -11.28 -31.73 15.14
C GLU A 381 -11.45 -31.87 16.66
N SER A 382 -11.82 -33.07 17.12
CA SER A 382 -12.09 -33.33 18.53
C SER A 382 -10.85 -33.91 19.22
N ASP A 383 -10.40 -33.23 20.27
CA ASP A 383 -9.35 -33.71 21.17
C ASP A 383 -9.71 -33.39 22.63
N LEU A 384 -9.18 -34.17 23.58
CA LEU A 384 -9.46 -33.97 25.01
C LEU A 384 -8.95 -32.62 25.54
N ALA A 385 -7.86 -32.10 24.98
CA ALA A 385 -7.24 -30.85 25.40
C ALA A 385 -7.23 -29.78 24.29
N CYS A 386 -7.87 -30.06 23.15
CA CYS A 386 -7.91 -29.20 21.98
C CYS A 386 -6.50 -28.78 21.52
N TRP A 387 -5.59 -29.74 21.36
CA TRP A 387 -4.22 -29.47 20.92
C TRP A 387 -4.04 -29.36 19.41
N TYR A 388 -4.93 -29.99 18.63
CA TYR A 388 -4.89 -29.95 17.18
C TYR A 388 -5.63 -28.70 16.68
N ASP A 389 -6.90 -28.84 16.29
CA ASP A 389 -7.71 -27.71 15.88
C ASP A 389 -8.45 -27.08 17.04
N TYR A 390 -8.42 -25.75 17.11
CA TYR A 390 -9.10 -25.05 18.19
C TYR A 390 -9.48 -23.62 17.85
N LEU A 391 -10.49 -23.14 18.57
CA LEU A 391 -10.87 -21.75 18.61
C LEU A 391 -10.69 -21.19 20.02
N THR A 392 -10.04 -20.03 20.12
CA THR A 392 -9.92 -19.29 21.38
C THR A 392 -10.69 -17.99 21.32
N ILE A 393 -11.22 -17.59 22.47
CA ILE A 393 -11.84 -16.29 22.71
C ILE A 393 -11.08 -15.63 23.87
N GLN A 394 -10.61 -14.41 23.65
CA GLN A 394 -9.80 -13.66 24.61
C GLN A 394 -10.37 -12.26 24.81
N GLU A 395 -10.44 -11.84 26.07
CA GLU A 395 -10.81 -10.47 26.42
C GLU A 395 -9.71 -9.50 25.98
N GLY A 396 -10.07 -8.36 25.40
CA GLY A 396 -9.12 -7.42 24.84
C GLY A 396 -8.87 -7.67 23.35
N GLY A 397 -7.83 -7.03 22.83
CA GLY A 397 -7.45 -7.18 21.42
C GLY A 397 -5.95 -7.41 21.25
N HIS A 398 -5.29 -8.06 22.21
CA HIS A 398 -3.84 -8.29 22.15
C HIS A 398 -3.54 -9.79 22.20
N SER A 399 -2.46 -10.25 21.58
CA SER A 399 -2.11 -11.68 21.60
C SER A 399 -1.62 -12.17 22.97
N ASP A 400 -1.08 -11.27 23.80
CA ASP A 400 -0.54 -11.57 25.13
C ASP A 400 -1.62 -11.67 26.23
N THR A 401 -2.89 -11.43 25.90
CA THR A 401 -3.96 -11.56 26.90
C THR A 401 -4.18 -13.02 27.28
N PRO A 402 -4.37 -13.34 28.57
CA PRO A 402 -4.64 -14.71 28.99
C PRO A 402 -5.83 -15.30 28.21
N VAL A 403 -5.57 -16.43 27.53
CA VAL A 403 -6.62 -17.19 26.82
C VAL A 403 -7.71 -17.54 27.82
N THR A 404 -8.92 -17.03 27.59
CA THR A 404 -10.02 -17.29 28.51
C THR A 404 -10.48 -18.74 28.35
N TRP A 405 -10.70 -19.18 27.09
CA TRP A 405 -11.15 -20.53 26.78
C TRP A 405 -10.63 -21.00 25.43
N ARG A 406 -10.42 -22.33 25.32
CA ARG A 406 -10.09 -23.05 24.08
C ARG A 406 -11.18 -24.08 23.80
N HIS A 407 -11.72 -24.07 22.59
CA HIS A 407 -12.84 -24.91 22.17
C HIS A 407 -12.46 -25.74 20.93
N CYS A 408 -12.92 -26.99 20.87
CA CYS A 408 -12.77 -27.90 19.73
C CYS A 408 -13.89 -28.96 19.73
N GLY A 409 -13.91 -29.86 18.75
CA GLY A 409 -14.96 -30.86 18.57
C GLY A 409 -16.31 -30.25 18.15
N THR A 410 -17.40 -30.90 18.55
CA THR A 410 -18.78 -30.55 18.17
C THR A 410 -19.64 -30.07 19.35
N LEU A 411 -19.03 -29.87 20.52
CA LEU A 411 -19.75 -29.39 21.70
C LEU A 411 -20.16 -27.92 21.51
N ALA A 412 -21.36 -27.59 21.98
CA ALA A 412 -21.87 -26.23 21.91
C ALA A 412 -20.96 -25.27 22.69
N VAL A 413 -20.48 -24.22 22.01
CA VAL A 413 -19.69 -23.15 22.63
C VAL A 413 -20.65 -22.21 23.37
N PRO A 414 -20.47 -21.97 24.68
CA PRO A 414 -21.31 -21.04 25.43
C PRO A 414 -21.27 -19.63 24.83
N PRO A 415 -22.39 -18.88 24.86
CA PRO A 415 -22.38 -17.46 24.52
C PRO A 415 -21.34 -16.69 25.35
N TYR A 416 -20.63 -15.77 24.72
CA TYR A 416 -19.61 -14.94 25.36
C TYR A 416 -20.06 -13.48 25.39
N LEU A 417 -19.89 -12.83 26.55
CA LEU A 417 -20.11 -11.41 26.76
C LEU A 417 -18.83 -10.78 27.31
N SER A 418 -18.28 -9.79 26.62
CA SER A 418 -17.04 -9.13 27.03
C SER A 418 -17.24 -8.19 28.22
N ASN A 419 -16.15 -7.95 28.95
CA ASN A 419 -16.09 -6.90 29.97
C ASN A 419 -15.70 -5.55 29.39
N GLY A 420 -14.84 -5.55 28.37
CA GLY A 420 -14.39 -4.35 27.66
C GLY A 420 -15.04 -4.20 26.28
N THR A 421 -14.45 -3.29 25.49
CA THR A 421 -14.92 -2.95 24.14
C THR A 421 -14.26 -3.79 23.05
N SER A 422 -13.34 -4.70 23.38
CA SER A 422 -12.61 -5.47 22.37
C SER A 422 -12.51 -6.95 22.74
N VAL A 423 -12.62 -7.81 21.74
CA VAL A 423 -12.45 -9.27 21.85
C VAL A 423 -11.60 -9.78 20.70
N LEU A 424 -10.66 -10.66 21.00
CA LEU A 424 -9.86 -11.40 20.04
C LEU A 424 -10.39 -12.84 19.93
N VAL A 425 -10.74 -13.24 18.72
CA VAL A 425 -11.12 -14.62 18.38
C VAL A 425 -10.08 -15.20 17.44
N GLN A 426 -9.45 -16.32 17.82
CA GLN A 426 -8.43 -16.97 17.01
C GLN A 426 -8.81 -18.40 16.68
N PHE A 427 -8.65 -18.78 15.42
CA PHE A 427 -8.81 -20.14 14.95
C PHE A 427 -7.47 -20.67 14.46
N HIS A 428 -7.11 -21.86 14.94
CA HIS A 428 -5.93 -22.61 14.53
C HIS A 428 -6.37 -23.96 13.96
N SER A 429 -5.79 -24.36 12.82
CA SER A 429 -5.85 -25.74 12.32
C SER A 429 -4.46 -26.33 12.11
N ASP A 430 -4.32 -27.61 12.44
CA ASP A 430 -3.09 -28.37 12.25
C ASP A 430 -2.98 -28.89 10.79
N SER A 431 -2.03 -29.79 10.53
CA SER A 431 -1.78 -30.33 9.18
C SER A 431 -2.78 -31.39 8.69
N SER A 432 -3.75 -31.80 9.51
CA SER A 432 -4.62 -32.95 9.24
C SER A 432 -6.04 -32.76 9.82
N ILE A 433 -6.94 -33.69 9.49
CA ILE A 433 -8.30 -33.81 10.02
C ILE A 433 -9.10 -32.50 10.03
N GLN A 434 -9.64 -32.14 8.87
CA GLN A 434 -10.49 -30.94 8.75
C GLN A 434 -11.98 -31.28 8.90
N SER A 435 -12.68 -30.50 9.72
CA SER A 435 -14.13 -30.54 9.91
C SER A 435 -14.84 -29.36 9.24
N SER A 436 -16.16 -29.26 9.39
CA SER A 436 -16.99 -28.25 8.71
C SER A 436 -16.75 -26.82 9.20
N GLY A 437 -16.11 -26.64 10.37
CA GLY A 437 -15.71 -25.33 10.90
C GLY A 437 -16.79 -24.67 11.77
N PHE A 438 -16.93 -23.35 11.66
CA PHE A 438 -17.84 -22.60 12.53
C PHE A 438 -18.52 -21.42 11.83
N LEU A 439 -19.68 -21.03 12.36
CA LEU A 439 -20.39 -19.79 12.06
C LEU A 439 -20.63 -19.03 13.36
N ALA A 440 -20.00 -17.88 13.48
CA ALA A 440 -20.09 -16.98 14.62
C ALA A 440 -20.95 -15.76 14.29
N ASN A 441 -21.89 -15.41 15.17
CA ASN A 441 -22.62 -14.15 15.12
C ASN A 441 -22.19 -13.25 16.27
N PHE A 442 -22.07 -11.96 16.01
CA PHE A 442 -21.74 -10.98 17.02
C PHE A 442 -22.66 -9.75 16.96
N ASN A 443 -22.82 -9.09 18.10
CA ASN A 443 -23.41 -7.77 18.19
C ASN A 443 -22.72 -6.94 19.29
N PHE A 444 -22.81 -5.62 19.16
CA PHE A 444 -22.32 -4.67 20.14
C PHE A 444 -23.53 -4.10 20.89
N GLY A 445 -23.71 -4.51 22.14
CA GLY A 445 -24.77 -4.02 23.01
C GLY A 445 -24.29 -2.86 23.87
N GLU A 446 -25.14 -1.87 24.12
CA GLU A 446 -24.83 -0.81 25.09
C GLU A 446 -24.63 -1.40 26.49
N SER A 447 -23.61 -0.91 27.19
CA SER A 447 -23.40 -1.22 28.61
C SER A 447 -24.47 -0.48 29.42
N PRO A 448 -25.13 -1.13 30.39
CA PRO A 448 -26.10 -0.51 31.28
C PRO A 448 -25.56 0.69 32.06
#